data_AF-A0A4R2Q3V5-F1
#
_entry.id   AF-A0A4R2Q3V5-F1
#
_cell.length_a   1.000
_cell.length_b   1.000
_cell.length_c   1.000
_cell.angle_alpha   90.00
_cell.angle_beta   90.00
_cell.angle_gamma   90.00
#
_symmetry.space_group_name_H-M   'P 1'
#
loop_
_entity.id
_entity.type
_entity.pdbx_description
1 polymer ?
#
loop_
_entity_poly.entity_id
_entity_poly.type
_entity_poly.pdbx_seq_one_letter_code
_entity_poly.pdbx_strand_id
1 'polypeptide(L)' 'MNLPPSDGLQFFGKVDISARTGVMTVSLMDVADQVLWSTEIAPVMA' A
#
# COMPACT_ATOMS: atom_id res chain seq x y z
N MET A 1 18.47 15.18 -19.46
CA MET A 1 18.65 14.64 -18.10
C MET A 1 17.89 13.33 -18.05
N ASN A 2 18.54 12.20 -17.77
CA ASN A 2 17.86 10.92 -17.56
C ASN A 2 17.66 10.78 -16.06
N LEU A 3 16.47 11.09 -15.56
CA LEU A 3 16.16 11.05 -14.13
C LEU A 3 15.96 9.58 -13.70
N PRO A 4 16.59 9.12 -12.61
CA PRO A 4 16.37 7.78 -12.09
C PRO A 4 14.90 7.59 -11.67
N PRO A 5 14.38 6.35 -11.61
CA PRO A 5 13.01 6.07 -11.11
C PRO A 5 12.71 6.68 -9.73
N SER A 6 13.75 7.05 -8.98
CA SER A 6 13.67 7.72 -7.68
C SER A 6 13.24 9.20 -7.72
N ASP A 7 13.31 9.87 -8.88
CA ASP A 7 13.14 11.32 -9.02
C ASP A 7 11.70 11.76 -9.34
N GLY A 8 10.70 11.14 -8.69
CA GLY A 8 9.37 11.76 -8.61
C GLY A 8 8.16 10.85 -8.43
N LEU A 9 8.31 9.52 -8.50
CA LEU A 9 7.22 8.55 -8.34
C LEU A 9 7.64 7.36 -7.48
N GLN A 10 8.33 7.63 -6.37
CA GLN A 10 8.60 6.59 -5.39
C GLN A 10 7.34 6.36 -4.57
N PHE A 11 6.69 5.23 -4.84
CA PHE A 11 5.57 4.73 -4.06
C PHE A 11 5.90 3.40 -3.44
N PHE A 12 5.31 3.11 -2.30
CA PHE A 12 5.38 1.80 -1.68
C PHE A 12 4.01 1.32 -1.22
N GLY A 13 3.85 0.00 -1.16
CA GLY A 13 2.67 -0.64 -0.62
C GLY A 13 2.82 -0.93 0.86
N LYS A 14 1.76 -0.69 1.63
CA LYS A 14 1.62 -1.17 3.01
C LYS A 14 0.42 -2.09 3.12
N VAL A 15 0.59 -3.20 3.85
CA VAL A 15 -0.49 -4.14 4.17
C VAL A 15 -0.59 -4.27 5.68
N ASP A 16 -1.72 -3.81 6.23
CA ASP A 16 -2.08 -4.05 7.62
C ASP A 16 -3.11 -5.19 7.67
N ILE A 17 -2.86 -6.22 8.48
CA ILE A 17 -3.73 -7.40 8.59
C ILE A 17 -4.38 -7.43 9.96
N SER A 18 -5.71 -7.41 9.99
CA SER A 18 -6.47 -7.57 11.23
C SER A 18 -6.33 -9.00 11.76
N ALA A 19 -5.75 -9.16 12.95
CA ALA A 19 -5.64 -10.47 13.61
C ALA A 19 -7.00 -11.10 13.96
N ARG A 20 -8.05 -10.28 14.10
CA ARG A 20 -9.41 -10.76 14.46
C ARG A 20 -10.16 -11.30 13.25
N THR A 21 -10.04 -10.63 12.11
CA THR A 21 -10.90 -10.88 10.94
C THR A 21 -10.14 -11.37 9.72
N GLY A 22 -8.81 -11.25 9.70
CA GLY A 22 -7.97 -11.54 8.53
C GLY A 22 -8.12 -10.54 7.38
N VAL A 23 -8.95 -9.50 7.53
CA VAL A 23 -9.11 -8.45 6.51
C VAL A 23 -7.78 -7.70 6.37
N MET A 24 -7.35 -7.52 5.12
CA MET A 24 -6.17 -6.76 4.76
C MET A 24 -6.57 -5.36 4.32
N THR A 25 -6.02 -4.33 4.96
CA THR A 25 -6.04 -2.96 4.45
C THR A 25 -4.78 -2.77 3.62
N VAL A 26 -4.95 -2.63 2.30
CA VAL A 26 -3.86 -2.47 1.34
C VAL A 26 -3.81 -1.01 0.91
N SER A 27 -2.67 -0.36 1.14
CA SER A 27 -2.50 1.08 0.88
C SER A 27 -1.33 1.35 -0.05
N LEU A 28 -1.50 2.29 -0.98
CA LEU A 28 -0.44 2.89 -1.78
C LEU A 28 -0.01 4.20 -1.12
N MET A 29 1.28 4.35 -0.86
CA MET A 29 1.84 5.48 -0.13
C MET A 29 2.98 6.15 -0.90
N ASP A 30 3.16 7.45 -0.70
CA ASP A 30 4.36 8.16 -1.15
C ASP A 30 5.47 8.15 -0.08
N VAL A 31 6.65 8.67 -0.44
CA VAL A 31 7.82 8.75 0.45
C VAL A 31 7.64 9.63 1.69
N ALA A 32 6.57 10.43 1.76
CA ALA A 32 6.21 11.23 2.92
C ALA A 32 5.18 10.53 3.82
N ASP A 33 4.99 9.21 3.63
CA ASP A 33 3.98 8.38 4.29
C ASP A 33 2.52 8.84 4.03
N GLN A 34 2.26 9.60 2.96
CA GLN A 34 0.90 9.96 2.59
C GLN A 34 0.21 8.78 1.91
N VAL A 35 -0.97 8.38 2.41
CA VAL A 35 -1.84 7.41 1.74
C VAL A 35 -2.49 8.08 0.52
N LEU A 36 -2.15 7.59 -0.67
CA LEU A 36 -2.71 8.07 -1.94
C LEU A 36 -3.96 7.28 -2.35
N TRP A 37 -4.02 6.00 -1.96
CA TRP A 37 -5.14 5.11 -2.23
C TRP A 37 -5.18 3.96 -1.22
N SER A 38 -6.37 3.42 -0.93
CA SER A 38 -6.53 2.26 -0.06
C SER A 38 -7.75 1.42 -0.44
N THR A 39 -7.66 0.11 -0.21
CA THR A 39 -8.80 -0.82 -0.28
C THR A 39 -8.73 -1.86 0.83
N GLU A 40 -9.89 -2.42 1.16
CA GLU A 40 -9.99 -3.62 1.99
C GLU A 40 -10.07 -4.86 1.10
N ILE A 41 -9.37 -5.92 1.50
CA ILE A 41 -9.45 -7.25 0.89
C ILE A 41 -9.85 -8.23 1.99
N ALA A 42 -11.03 -8.82 1.85
CA ALA A 42 -11.50 -9.88 2.73
C ALA A 42 -10.72 -11.19 2.49
N PRO A 43 -10.46 -11.99 3.53
CA PRO A 43 -9.83 -13.30 3.35
C PRO A 43 -10.74 -14.23 2.53
N VAL A 44 -10.15 -14.99 1.61
CA VAL A 44 -10.86 -16.04 0.89
C VAL A 44 -10.81 -17.30 1.75
N MET A 45 -11.97 -17.83 2.15
CA MET A 45 -12.05 -19.13 2.82
C MET A 45 -11.91 -20.24 1.77
N ALA A 46 -11.08 -21.25 2.07
CA ALA A 46 -10.88 -22.43 1.22
C ALA A 46 -11.98 -23.47 1.42
#